data_AF-A0A356NU45-F1
#
_entry.id   AF-A0A356NU45-F1
#
_cell.length_a   1.000
_cell.length_b   1.000
_cell.length_c   1.000
_cell.angle_alpha   90.00
_cell.angle_beta   90.00
_cell.angle_gamma   90.00
#
_symmetry.space_group_name_H-M   'P 1'
#
loop_
_entity.id
_entity.type
_entity.pdbx_description
1 polymer ?
#
loop_
_entity_poly.entity_id
_entity_poly.type
_entity_poly.pdbx_seq_one_letter_code
_entity_poly.pdbx_strand_id
1 'polypeptide(L)'
;MLVKLDDTRKTQTPLRSSGVIGADIRALRVSRGWTLSDLAEALDRSVGWLSQVERDVSEPALADIRRIAGIFDLPVSFFFSDSPDTAEAAYIVRADSRRLMTDDSKGLVEGLLSPDL
;
A
#
# COMPACT_ATOMS: atom_id res chain seq x y z
N MET A 1 21.48 8.45 37.27
CA MET A 1 20.33 8.62 36.36
C MET A 1 20.80 8.29 34.95
N LEU A 2 20.66 7.04 34.54
CA LEU A 2 21.00 6.56 33.20
C LEU A 2 19.75 5.79 32.75
N VAL A 3 18.87 6.48 32.02
CA VAL A 3 17.72 5.84 31.38
C VAL A 3 18.29 5.05 30.20
N LYS A 4 18.27 3.72 30.31
CA LYS A 4 18.46 2.84 29.16
C LYS A 4 17.29 3.08 28.21
N LEU A 5 17.57 3.72 27.09
CA LEU A 5 16.68 3.74 25.94
C LEU A 5 16.85 2.39 25.23
N ASP A 6 16.21 1.35 25.74
CA ASP A 6 15.96 0.13 24.97
C ASP A 6 14.83 0.43 23.99
N ASP A 7 15.15 1.20 22.95
CA ASP A 7 14.26 1.47 21.83
C ASP A 7 14.56 0.46 20.73
N THR A 8 14.08 -0.78 20.91
CA THR A 8 14.08 -1.80 19.86
C THR A 8 13.05 -1.44 18.80
N ARG A 9 13.28 -0.35 18.06
CA ARG A 9 12.60 -0.07 16.80
C ARG A 9 13.06 -1.11 15.79
N LYS A 10 12.30 -2.21 15.68
CA LYS A 10 12.40 -3.18 14.60
C LYS A 10 12.43 -2.42 13.27
N THR A 11 13.48 -2.61 12.49
CA THR A 11 13.65 -2.02 11.17
C THR A 11 12.59 -2.59 10.23
N GLN A 12 11.40 -1.99 10.22
CA GLN A 12 10.39 -2.28 9.20
C GLN A 12 10.92 -1.76 7.87
N THR A 13 11.17 -2.66 6.92
CA THR A 13 11.45 -2.28 5.53
C THR A 13 10.22 -1.53 5.00
N PRO A 14 10.36 -0.31 4.45
CA PRO A 14 9.21 0.50 4.10
C PRO A 14 8.45 -0.19 2.96
N LEU A 15 7.17 -0.48 3.18
CA LEU A 15 6.22 -0.68 2.09
C LEU A 15 6.34 0.55 1.18
N ARG A 16 6.58 0.34 -0.12
CA ARG A 16 6.68 1.41 -1.10
C ARG A 16 5.42 1.45 -1.97
N SER A 17 4.92 2.66 -2.24
CA SER A 17 3.86 2.91 -3.20
C SER A 17 4.30 2.57 -4.61
N SER A 18 3.35 2.12 -5.43
CA SER A 18 3.52 1.95 -6.88
C SER A 18 3.61 3.28 -7.64
N GLY A 19 3.43 4.42 -6.94
CA GLY A 19 3.31 5.75 -7.54
C GLY A 19 1.90 6.05 -8.05
N VAL A 20 0.99 5.06 -8.00
CA VAL A 20 -0.40 5.20 -8.43
C VAL A 20 -1.32 4.79 -7.28
N ILE A 21 -2.02 5.78 -6.72
CA ILE A 21 -2.81 5.62 -5.50
C ILE A 21 -3.90 4.55 -5.67
N GLY A 22 -4.60 4.50 -6.80
CA GLY A 22 -5.63 3.49 -7.07
C GLY A 22 -5.09 2.06 -7.02
N ALA A 23 -3.94 1.83 -7.68
CA ALA A 23 -3.26 0.54 -7.67
C ALA A 23 -2.78 0.13 -6.27
N ASP A 24 -2.29 1.08 -5.47
CA ASP A 24 -1.89 0.81 -4.09
C ASP A 24 -3.06 0.43 -3.19
N ILE A 25 -4.20 1.11 -3.34
CA ILE A 25 -5.44 0.77 -2.61
C ILE A 25 -5.90 -0.64 -2.98
N ARG A 26 -5.90 -0.98 -4.28
CA ARG A 26 -6.24 -2.32 -4.76
C ARG A 26 -5.31 -3.38 -4.16
N ALA A 27 -4.01 -3.16 -4.21
CA ALA A 27 -3.03 -4.11 -3.70
C ALA A 27 -3.18 -4.34 -2.19
N LEU A 28 -3.42 -3.28 -1.42
CA LEU A 28 -3.70 -3.39 0.02
C LEU A 28 -4.98 -4.19 0.27
N ARG A 29 -6.06 -3.90 -0.46
CA ARG A 29 -7.32 -4.64 -0.34
C ARG A 29 -7.14 -6.13 -0.63
N VAL A 30 -6.50 -6.46 -1.75
CA VAL A 30 -6.24 -7.86 -2.16
C VAL A 30 -5.33 -8.56 -1.16
N SER A 31 -4.31 -7.88 -0.62
CA SER A 31 -3.40 -8.46 0.38
C SER A 31 -4.10 -8.88 1.68
N ARG A 32 -5.20 -8.21 2.04
CA ARG A 32 -6.04 -8.58 3.18
C ARG A 32 -7.15 -9.58 2.83
N GLY A 33 -7.23 -10.03 1.58
CA GLY A 33 -8.30 -10.92 1.11
C GLY A 33 -9.67 -10.26 1.07
N TRP A 34 -9.75 -8.93 1.06
CA TRP A 34 -11.01 -8.19 1.09
C TRP A 34 -11.63 -8.04 -0.31
N THR A 35 -12.94 -8.20 -0.37
CA THR A 35 -13.75 -7.83 -1.55
C THR A 35 -13.86 -6.31 -1.65
N LEU A 36 -14.30 -5.80 -2.81
CA LEU A 36 -14.61 -4.38 -2.96
C LEU A 36 -15.68 -3.94 -1.95
N SER A 37 -16.66 -4.78 -1.65
CA SER A 37 -17.70 -4.48 -0.68
C SER A 37 -17.15 -4.29 0.72
N ASP A 38 -16.22 -5.16 1.16
CA ASP A 38 -15.66 -5.11 2.51
C ASP A 38 -14.90 -3.79 2.76
N LEU A 39 -14.05 -3.37 1.81
CA LEU A 39 -13.32 -2.11 1.94
C LEU A 39 -14.23 -0.89 1.76
N ALA A 40 -15.20 -0.96 0.85
CA ALA A 40 -16.14 0.14 0.64
C ALA A 40 -17.00 0.39 1.89
N GLU A 41 -17.45 -0.66 2.56
CA GLU A 41 -18.16 -0.58 3.84
C GLU A 41 -17.26 0.03 4.94
N ALA A 42 -16.02 -0.45 5.07
CA ALA A 42 -15.07 0.09 6.04
C ALA A 42 -14.72 1.58 5.80
N LEU A 43 -14.85 2.06 4.56
CA LEU A 43 -14.61 3.46 4.19
C LEU A 43 -15.84 4.35 4.23
N ASP A 44 -17.03 3.79 4.44
CA ASP A 44 -18.32 4.47 4.26
C ASP A 44 -18.41 5.11 2.86
N ARG A 45 -18.17 4.28 1.83
CA ARG A 45 -18.19 4.65 0.42
C ARG A 45 -18.96 3.61 -0.39
N SER A 46 -19.39 4.00 -1.59
CA SER A 46 -20.03 3.04 -2.49
C SER A 46 -18.99 2.11 -3.12
N VAL A 47 -19.39 0.86 -3.37
CA VAL A 47 -18.59 -0.12 -4.12
C VAL A 47 -18.19 0.41 -5.50
N GLY A 48 -19.12 1.14 -6.15
CA GLY A 48 -18.87 1.78 -7.44
C GLY A 48 -17.77 2.84 -7.38
N TRP A 49 -17.78 3.70 -6.36
CA TRP A 49 -16.73 4.68 -6.14
C TRP A 49 -15.38 4.00 -5.90
N LEU A 50 -15.31 2.98 -5.03
CA LEU A 50 -14.06 2.28 -4.77
C LEU A 50 -13.52 1.59 -6.04
N SER A 51 -14.40 0.99 -6.84
CA SER A 51 -14.03 0.40 -8.14
C SER A 51 -13.48 1.44 -9.11
N GLN A 52 -14.01 2.67 -9.12
CA GLN A 52 -13.49 3.75 -9.96
C GLN A 52 -12.12 4.23 -9.46
N VAL A 53 -11.95 4.38 -8.14
CA VAL A 53 -10.69 4.77 -7.52
C VAL A 53 -9.58 3.77 -7.82
N GLU A 54 -9.83 2.46 -7.65
CA GLU A 54 -8.83 1.42 -7.92
C GLU A 54 -8.42 1.28 -9.40
N ARG A 55 -9.16 1.90 -10.31
CA ARG A 55 -8.88 1.94 -11.76
C ARG A 55 -8.43 3.33 -12.23
N ASP A 56 -8.14 4.23 -11.30
CA ASP A 56 -7.74 5.61 -11.55
C ASP A 56 -8.75 6.40 -12.41
N VAL A 57 -10.03 6.02 -12.35
CA VAL A 57 -11.14 6.74 -12.99
C VAL A 57 -11.64 7.89 -12.11
N SER A 58 -11.42 7.81 -10.80
CA SER A 58 -11.83 8.83 -9.85
C SER A 58 -10.74 9.05 -8.82
N GLU A 59 -10.38 10.31 -8.59
CA GLU A 59 -9.38 10.67 -7.58
C GLU A 59 -10.03 10.71 -6.19
N PRO A 60 -9.50 9.94 -5.22
CA PRO A 60 -9.97 10.01 -3.85
C PRO A 60 -9.52 11.31 -3.17
N ALA A 61 -10.35 11.87 -2.28
CA ALA A 61 -9.93 13.04 -1.51
C ALA A 61 -8.88 12.65 -0.47
N LEU A 62 -8.08 13.63 -0.02
CA LEU A 62 -7.08 13.40 1.04
C LEU A 62 -7.69 12.81 2.32
N ALA A 63 -8.95 13.15 2.64
CA ALA A 63 -9.67 12.57 3.76
C ALA A 63 -9.88 11.05 3.60
N ASP A 64 -10.17 10.58 2.38
CA ASP A 64 -10.34 9.16 2.09
C ASP A 64 -9.00 8.43 2.15
N ILE A 65 -7.93 9.02 1.58
CA ILE A 65 -6.57 8.48 1.69
C ILE A 65 -6.15 8.32 3.15
N ARG A 66 -6.46 9.30 4.02
CA ARG A 66 -6.21 9.21 5.46
C ARG A 66 -6.97 8.07 6.13
N ARG A 67 -8.24 7.85 5.76
CA ARG A 67 -9.02 6.72 6.29
C ARG A 67 -8.43 5.39 5.85
N ILE A 68 -8.08 5.26 4.57
CA ILE A 68 -7.44 4.06 4.04
C ILE A 68 -6.13 3.79 4.78
N ALA A 69 -5.27 4.81 4.90
CA ALA A 69 -4.02 4.70 5.65
C ALA A 69 -4.27 4.21 7.09
N GLY A 70 -5.28 4.74 7.77
CA GLY A 70 -5.68 4.30 9.11
C GLY A 70 -6.19 2.85 9.16
N ILE A 71 -6.98 2.40 8.19
CA ILE A 71 -7.47 1.01 8.09
C ILE A 71 -6.30 0.03 7.96
N PHE A 72 -5.27 0.41 7.20
CA PHE A 72 -4.10 -0.42 6.93
C PHE A 72 -2.94 -0.22 7.93
N ASP A 73 -3.09 0.66 8.91
CA ASP A 73 -2.04 1.07 9.86
C ASP A 73 -0.76 1.56 9.15
N LEU A 74 -0.94 2.38 8.12
CA LEU A 74 0.13 2.95 7.31
C LEU A 74 0.21 4.47 7.50
N PRO A 75 1.42 5.05 7.40
CA PRO A 75 1.54 6.50 7.31
C PRO A 75 0.96 6.99 5.97
N VAL A 76 0.31 8.16 5.95
CA VAL A 76 -0.25 8.75 4.71
C VAL A 76 0.81 8.92 3.62
N SER A 77 2.06 9.19 4.02
CA SER A 77 3.21 9.30 3.10
C SER A 77 3.44 8.05 2.26
N PHE A 78 2.95 6.88 2.68
CA PHE A 78 3.00 5.65 1.89
C PHE A 78 2.41 5.85 0.50
N PHE A 79 1.28 6.56 0.37
CA PHE A 79 0.60 6.75 -0.93
C PHE A 79 1.27 7.80 -1.83
N PHE A 80 2.28 8.51 -1.32
CA PHE A 80 2.95 9.62 -2.02
C PHE A 80 4.47 9.41 -2.13
N SER A 81 4.98 8.25 -1.69
CA SER A 81 6.39 7.91 -1.91
C SER A 81 6.65 7.69 -3.39
N ASP A 82 7.74 8.27 -3.91
CA ASP A 82 8.12 8.06 -5.30
C ASP A 82 8.33 6.56 -5.58
N SER A 83 7.61 6.06 -6.58
CA SER A 83 8.12 4.98 -7.41
C SER A 83 9.08 5.58 -8.44
N PRO A 84 10.14 4.87 -8.85
CA PRO A 84 11.06 5.39 -9.86
C PRO A 84 10.29 5.71 -11.15
N ASP A 85 10.22 7.00 -11.46
CA ASP A 85 9.47 7.63 -12.56
C ASP A 85 10.10 7.28 -13.93
N THR A 86 10.06 5.99 -14.27
CA THR A 86 10.59 5.45 -15.52
C THR A 86 9.45 4.86 -16.32
N ALA A 87 9.39 5.16 -17.62
CA ALA A 87 8.37 4.61 -18.53
C ALA A 87 8.36 3.06 -18.54
N GLU A 88 9.45 2.43 -18.13
CA GLU A 88 9.57 0.98 -17.99
C GLU A 88 8.88 0.42 -16.74
N ALA A 89 8.61 1.22 -15.70
CA ALA A 89 8.05 0.76 -14.42
C ALA A 89 6.66 0.11 -14.58
N ALA A 90 5.92 0.47 -15.63
CA ALA A 90 4.66 -0.16 -16.02
C ALA A 90 4.82 -1.60 -16.54
N TYR A 91 6.03 -2.01 -16.92
CA TYR A 91 6.31 -3.31 -17.54
C TYR A 91 7.39 -4.12 -16.82
N ILE A 92 8.27 -3.45 -16.08
CA ILE A 92 9.49 -4.04 -15.51
C ILE A 92 9.59 -3.68 -14.03
N VAL A 93 9.55 -4.71 -13.18
CA VAL A 93 9.91 -4.57 -11.77
C VAL A 93 11.39 -4.91 -11.58
N ARG A 94 12.21 -3.88 -11.34
CA ARG A 94 13.65 -4.04 -11.05
C ARG A 94 13.84 -4.55 -9.63
N ALA A 95 14.93 -5.30 -9.39
CA ALA A 95 15.22 -5.92 -8.10
C ALA A 95 15.15 -4.92 -6.92
N ASP A 96 15.68 -3.72 -7.12
CA ASP A 96 15.73 -2.66 -6.10
C ASP A 96 14.39 -1.90 -5.93
N SER A 97 13.45 -2.13 -6.85
CA SER A 97 12.14 -1.47 -6.89
C SER A 97 10.98 -2.42 -6.61
N ARG A 98 11.26 -3.67 -6.22
CA ARG A 98 10.23 -4.67 -5.92
C ARG A 98 9.42 -4.25 -4.71
N ARG A 99 8.09 -4.35 -4.83
CA ARG A 99 7.20 -4.27 -3.68
C ARG A 99 7.40 -5.52 -2.83
N LEU A 100 7.85 -5.36 -1.59
CA LEU A 100 8.01 -6.47 -0.66
C LEU A 100 6.77 -6.57 0.24
N MET A 101 6.25 -7.78 0.38
CA MET A 101 5.21 -8.17 1.32
C MET A 101 5.86 -9.04 2.39
N THR A 102 5.65 -8.73 3.66
CA THR A 102 6.29 -9.48 4.76
C THR A 102 5.22 -10.18 5.59
N ASP A 103 5.41 -11.47 5.87
CA ASP A 103 4.65 -12.23 6.86
C ASP A 103 5.56 -12.56 8.05
N ASP A 104 5.47 -11.73 9.09
CA ASP A 104 6.26 -11.82 10.32
C ASP A 104 6.00 -13.12 11.10
N SER A 105 4.83 -13.75 10.91
CA SER A 105 4.50 -15.00 11.60
C SER A 105 5.24 -16.21 11.03
N LYS A 106 5.73 -16.10 9.79
CA LYS A 106 6.45 -17.16 9.08
C LYS A 106 7.91 -16.81 8.73
N GLY A 107 8.35 -15.59 9.03
CA GLY A 107 9.67 -15.10 8.63
C GLY A 107 9.84 -15.03 7.11
N LEU A 108 8.74 -14.84 6.39
CA LEU A 108 8.69 -14.87 4.93
C LEU A 108 8.69 -13.46 4.37
N VAL A 109 9.54 -13.24 3.35
CA VAL A 109 9.57 -12.03 2.55
C VAL A 109 9.24 -12.41 1.11
N GLU A 110 8.11 -11.91 0.62
CA GLU A 110 7.65 -12.09 -0.75
C GLU A 110 7.87 -10.80 -1.54
N GLY A 111 8.32 -10.89 -2.78
CA GLY A 111 8.53 -9.74 -3.66
C GLY A 111 7.63 -9.83 -4.88
N LEU A 112 6.92 -8.76 -5.18
CA LEU A 112 6.10 -8.64 -6.39
C LEU A 112 7.04 -8.52 -7.60
N LEU A 113 6.93 -9.47 -8.54
CA LEU A 113 7.79 -9.55 -9.72
C LEU A 113 7.13 -9.02 -10.98
N SER A 114 5.81 -8.83 -10.95
CA SER A 114 5.01 -8.26 -12.03
C SER A 114 4.58 -6.83 -11.65
N PRO A 115 4.41 -5.91 -12.62
CA PRO A 115 3.88 -4.58 -12.35
C PRO A 115 2.44 -4.62 -11.85
N ASP A 116 1.66 -5.59 -12.34
CA ASP A 116 0.22 -5.71 -12.09
C ASP A 116 -0.12 -7.02 -11.38
N LEU A 117 -1.07 -6.95 -10.42
CA LEU A 117 -1.68 -8.07 -9.68
C LEU A 117 -3.20 -7.93 -9.60
#